data_AF-A0A953YK90-F1
#
_entry.id   AF-A0A953YK90-F1
#
_cell.length_a   1.000
_cell.length_b   1.000
_cell.length_c   1.000
_cell.angle_alpha   90.00
_cell.angle_beta   90.00
_cell.angle_gamma   90.00
#
_symmetry.space_group_name_H-M   'P 1'
#
loop_
_entity.id
_entity.type
_entity.pdbx_description
1 polymer ?
#
loop_
_entity_poly.entity_id
_entity_poly.type
_entity_poly.pdbx_seq_one_letter_code
_entity_poly.pdbx_strand_id
1 'polypeptide(L)'
;GYSQMSRNGRFRGSTARTFLAEARNRPNLKVETNALASRLLFDGRRCVGVQFDQKGRQRELRAAREVIVSGGTINSPHLLQISGIGPADHLKSIGVDVVHDLPGVGSNLNDHYATRVSYRVKDLVSINEYARGLRLVGEIAKWLTTGNGALTFGVSSAQVFARSREGLASPDIQLLFSPASYSEHVFGKLDDKPG
;
A
#
# COMPACT_ATOMS: atom_id res chain seq x y z
N GLY A 1 -1.96 22.89 -1.00
CA GLY A 1 -2.58 22.72 0.33
C GLY A 1 -1.74 21.79 1.18
N TYR A 2 -1.99 21.71 2.49
CA TYR A 2 -1.33 20.71 3.35
C TYR A 2 -1.75 19.30 2.96
N SER A 3 -0.83 18.34 3.06
CA SER A 3 -1.15 16.94 2.85
C SER A 3 -1.97 16.42 4.04
N GLN A 4 -3.14 15.84 3.75
CA GLN A 4 -3.92 15.18 4.79
C GLN A 4 -3.24 13.87 5.22
N MET A 5 -3.25 13.61 6.52
CA MET A 5 -2.68 12.41 7.11
C MET A 5 -3.74 11.63 7.89
N SER A 6 -3.93 10.36 7.54
CA SER A 6 -4.83 9.47 8.29
C SER A 6 -4.18 9.02 9.60
N ARG A 7 -4.67 9.57 10.71
CA ARG A 7 -4.12 9.36 12.06
C ARG A 7 -5.22 9.06 13.06
N ASN A 8 -4.89 8.24 14.06
CA ASN A 8 -5.67 8.09 15.29
C ASN A 8 -4.81 8.64 16.44
N GLY A 9 -5.04 9.91 16.80
CA GLY A 9 -4.18 10.69 17.68
C GLY A 9 -2.74 10.74 17.15
N ARG A 10 -1.80 10.18 17.93
CA ARG A 10 -0.37 10.15 17.60
C ARG A 10 0.06 8.97 16.73
N PHE A 11 -0.84 8.01 16.48
CA PHE A 11 -0.55 6.79 15.73
C PHE A 11 -1.10 6.86 14.30
N ARG A 12 -0.46 6.11 13.40
CA ARG A 12 -0.95 5.91 12.02
C ARG A 12 -2.34 5.25 12.03
N GLY A 13 -3.30 5.84 11.33
CA GLY A 13 -4.62 5.24 11.08
C GLY A 13 -4.60 4.36 9.83
N SER A 14 -4.25 3.08 9.98
CA SER A 14 -4.42 2.10 8.90
C SER A 14 -5.81 1.48 8.93
N THR A 15 -6.28 0.95 7.79
CA THR A 15 -7.54 0.19 7.71
C THR A 15 -7.61 -0.96 8.72
N ALA A 16 -6.48 -1.60 9.02
CA ALA A 16 -6.38 -2.62 10.04
C ALA A 16 -6.60 -2.08 11.47
N ARG A 17 -6.13 -0.87 11.77
CA ARG A 17 -6.23 -0.24 13.10
C ARG A 17 -7.52 0.55 13.31
N THR A 18 -8.20 0.94 12.24
CA THR A 18 -9.49 1.63 12.31
C THR A 18 -10.62 0.63 12.13
N PHE A 19 -10.85 0.14 10.92
CA PHE A 19 -12.01 -0.69 10.59
C PHE A 19 -11.90 -2.12 11.15
N LEU A 20 -10.78 -2.81 10.88
CA LEU A 20 -10.66 -4.21 11.28
C LEU A 20 -10.54 -4.35 12.80
N ALA A 21 -9.81 -3.45 13.46
CA ALA A 21 -9.67 -3.45 14.92
C ALA A 21 -11.01 -3.28 15.64
N GLU A 22 -11.92 -2.45 15.12
CA GLU A 22 -13.27 -2.29 15.67
C GLU A 22 -14.14 -3.54 15.43
N ALA A 23 -14.00 -4.19 14.27
CA ALA A 23 -14.80 -5.35 13.91
C ALA A 23 -14.27 -6.69 14.46
N ARG A 24 -12.99 -6.78 14.85
CA ARG A 24 -12.29 -8.06 15.11
C ARG A 24 -12.91 -8.93 16.22
N ASN A 25 -13.65 -8.33 17.14
CA ASN A 25 -14.26 -9.04 18.27
C ASN A 25 -15.69 -9.53 17.96
N ARG A 26 -16.22 -9.22 16.78
CA ARG A 26 -17.54 -9.69 16.38
C ARG A 26 -17.50 -11.21 16.17
N PRO A 27 -18.46 -11.98 16.69
CA PRO A 27 -18.43 -13.44 16.64
C PRO A 27 -18.56 -14.02 15.22
N ASN A 28 -19.02 -13.21 14.26
CA ASN A 28 -19.19 -13.59 12.86
C ASN A 28 -18.00 -13.20 11.96
N LEU A 29 -16.88 -12.71 12.52
CA LEU A 29 -15.68 -12.39 11.76
C LEU A 29 -14.50 -13.23 12.24
N LYS A 30 -13.87 -13.94 11.30
CA LYS A 30 -12.62 -14.65 11.52
C LYS A 30 -11.51 -14.05 10.67
N VAL A 31 -10.40 -13.66 11.31
CA VAL A 31 -9.22 -13.13 10.64
C VAL A 31 -8.11 -14.17 10.71
N GLU A 32 -7.73 -14.70 9.54
CA GLU A 32 -6.59 -15.60 9.38
C GLU A 32 -5.37 -14.76 8.98
N THR A 33 -4.29 -14.81 9.77
CA THR A 33 -3.03 -14.12 9.47
C THR A 33 -1.96 -15.11 9.04
N ASN A 34 -0.90 -14.62 8.38
CA ASN A 34 0.16 -15.47 7.80
C ASN A 34 -0.41 -16.57 6.90
N ALA A 35 -1.51 -16.27 6.21
CA ALA A 35 -2.28 -17.15 5.35
C ALA A 35 -2.17 -16.64 3.91
N LEU A 36 -1.21 -17.15 3.14
CA LEU A 36 -0.97 -16.72 1.76
C LEU A 36 -1.87 -17.51 0.80
N ALA A 37 -2.86 -16.84 0.23
CA ALA A 37 -3.73 -17.45 -0.78
C ALA A 37 -2.92 -17.92 -1.99
N SER A 38 -3.07 -19.20 -2.34
CA SER A 38 -2.30 -19.87 -3.39
C SER A 38 -3.16 -20.26 -4.60
N ARG A 39 -4.48 -20.49 -4.41
CA ARG A 39 -5.40 -20.88 -5.49
C ARG A 39 -6.87 -20.65 -5.08
N LEU A 40 -7.72 -20.27 -6.03
CA LEU A 40 -9.18 -20.28 -5.88
C LEU A 40 -9.74 -21.65 -6.26
N LEU A 41 -10.75 -22.12 -5.53
CA LEU A 41 -11.38 -23.42 -5.73
C LEU A 41 -12.65 -23.27 -6.54
N PHE A 42 -12.89 -24.17 -7.50
CA PHE A 42 -14.05 -24.10 -8.40
C PHE A 42 -14.86 -25.41 -8.42
N ASP A 43 -16.17 -25.24 -8.59
CA ASP A 43 -17.11 -26.28 -9.02
C ASP A 43 -17.75 -25.79 -10.34
N GLY A 44 -17.30 -26.36 -11.46
CA GLY A 44 -17.53 -25.82 -12.79
C GLY A 44 -17.05 -24.36 -12.89
N ARG A 45 -18.00 -23.42 -13.03
CA ARG A 45 -17.73 -21.97 -13.09
C ARG A 45 -17.95 -21.24 -11.76
N ARG A 46 -18.41 -21.93 -10.71
CA ARG A 46 -18.66 -21.32 -9.41
C ARG A 46 -17.40 -21.38 -8.56
N CYS A 47 -16.90 -20.22 -8.10
CA CYS A 47 -15.87 -20.21 -7.07
C CYS A 47 -16.49 -20.64 -5.73
N VAL A 48 -15.94 -21.69 -5.14
CA VAL A 48 -16.45 -22.33 -3.91
C VAL A 48 -15.50 -22.19 -2.73
N GLY A 49 -14.37 -21.50 -2.88
CA GLY A 49 -13.42 -21.33 -1.79
C GLY A 49 -12.04 -20.87 -2.22
N VAL A 50 -11.11 -20.96 -1.27
CA VAL A 50 -9.70 -20.59 -1.43
C VAL A 50 -8.81 -21.62 -0.75
N GLN A 51 -7.70 -21.94 -1.41
CA GLN A 51 -6.57 -22.64 -0.84
C GLN A 51 -5.49 -21.61 -0.46
N PHE A 52 -4.84 -21.83 0.68
CA PHE A 52 -3.77 -20.95 1.17
C PHE A 52 -2.71 -21.74 1.94
N ASP A 53 -1.46 -21.25 1.89
CA ASP A 53 -0.41 -21.70 2.80
C ASP A 53 -0.53 -20.94 4.13
N GLN A 54 -0.47 -21.67 5.24
CA GLN A 54 -0.31 -21.05 6.55
C GLN A 54 0.67 -21.87 7.38
N LYS A 55 1.80 -21.24 7.71
CA LYS A 55 2.90 -21.88 8.45
C LYS A 55 3.44 -23.13 7.74
N GLY A 56 3.57 -23.08 6.41
CA GLY A 56 4.10 -24.18 5.60
C GLY A 56 3.13 -25.36 5.42
N ARG A 57 1.84 -25.15 5.70
CA ARG A 57 0.78 -26.14 5.51
C ARG A 57 -0.27 -25.58 4.58
N GLN A 58 -0.59 -26.33 3.54
CA GLN A 58 -1.73 -26.04 2.67
C GLN A 58 -3.04 -26.29 3.42
N ARG A 59 -3.94 -25.33 3.34
CA ARG A 59 -5.28 -25.36 3.94
C ARG A 59 -6.30 -24.89 2.92
N GLU A 60 -7.52 -25.37 3.05
CA GLU A 60 -8.66 -24.93 2.23
C GLU A 60 -9.77 -24.37 3.11
N LEU A 61 -10.46 -23.35 2.60
CA LEU A 61 -11.70 -22.84 3.16
C LEU A 61 -12.75 -22.74 2.06
N ARG A 62 -13.94 -23.26 2.34
CA ARG A 62 -15.09 -23.21 1.43
C ARG A 62 -15.97 -22.00 1.75
N ALA A 63 -16.48 -21.36 0.70
CA ALA A 63 -17.37 -20.21 0.79
C ALA A 63 -18.79 -20.59 0.37
N ALA A 64 -19.77 -20.39 1.25
CA ALA A 64 -21.17 -20.70 0.97
C ALA A 64 -21.84 -19.72 -0.01
N ARG A 65 -21.32 -18.48 -0.09
CA ARG A 65 -21.91 -17.40 -0.88
C ARG A 65 -20.94 -16.90 -1.94
N GLU A 66 -19.90 -16.18 -1.52
CA GLU A 66 -19.02 -15.43 -2.40
C GLU A 66 -17.57 -15.49 -1.91
N VAL A 67 -16.65 -15.29 -2.84
CA VAL A 67 -15.22 -15.06 -2.58
C VAL A 67 -14.86 -13.71 -3.19
N ILE A 68 -14.35 -12.80 -2.36
CA ILE A 68 -13.93 -11.46 -2.78
C ILE A 68 -12.40 -11.41 -2.77
N VAL A 69 -11.80 -11.17 -3.94
CA VAL A 69 -10.35 -11.05 -4.06
C VAL A 69 -9.94 -9.61 -3.76
N SER A 70 -9.03 -9.42 -2.81
CA SER A 70 -8.55 -8.10 -2.38
C SER A 70 -7.03 -8.09 -2.13
N GLY A 71 -6.27 -8.74 -3.02
CA GLY A 71 -4.81 -8.85 -2.94
C GLY A 71 -4.05 -7.61 -3.43
N GLY A 72 -4.75 -6.54 -3.82
CA GLY A 72 -4.17 -5.36 -4.46
C GLY A 72 -3.87 -5.56 -5.95
N THR A 73 -3.38 -4.51 -6.62
CA THR A 73 -3.21 -4.47 -8.09
C THR A 73 -2.24 -5.52 -8.63
N ILE A 74 -1.27 -5.96 -7.83
CA ILE A 74 -0.29 -6.98 -8.25
C ILE A 74 -0.78 -8.39 -7.93
N ASN A 75 -1.18 -8.67 -6.69
CA ASN A 75 -1.48 -10.05 -6.29
C ASN A 75 -2.89 -10.51 -6.71
N SER A 76 -3.85 -9.61 -6.90
CA SER A 76 -5.20 -10.00 -7.33
C SER A 76 -5.20 -10.63 -8.73
N PRO A 77 -4.64 -9.99 -9.78
CA PRO A 77 -4.58 -10.62 -11.10
C PRO A 77 -3.70 -11.87 -11.09
N HIS A 78 -2.61 -11.88 -10.32
CA HIS A 78 -1.78 -13.09 -10.16
C HIS A 78 -2.60 -14.26 -9.59
N LEU A 79 -3.33 -14.06 -8.48
CA LEU A 79 -4.16 -15.11 -7.87
C LEU A 79 -5.26 -15.59 -8.83
N LEU A 80 -5.89 -14.67 -9.58
CA LEU A 80 -6.88 -15.03 -10.60
C LEU A 80 -6.26 -15.89 -11.70
N GLN A 81 -5.11 -15.49 -12.24
CA GLN A 81 -4.41 -16.19 -13.31
C GLN A 81 -3.98 -17.59 -12.88
N ILE A 82 -3.30 -17.76 -11.74
CA ILE A 82 -2.88 -19.09 -11.24
C ILE A 82 -4.07 -19.98 -10.82
N SER A 83 -5.27 -19.41 -10.77
CA SER A 83 -6.52 -20.13 -10.52
C SER A 83 -7.36 -20.36 -11.79
N GLY A 84 -6.80 -20.06 -12.97
CA GLY A 84 -7.44 -20.33 -14.26
C GLY A 84 -8.33 -19.20 -14.81
N ILE A 85 -8.27 -17.99 -14.24
CA ILE A 85 -9.00 -16.82 -14.73
C ILE A 85 -8.01 -15.80 -15.31
N GLY A 86 -7.97 -15.64 -16.62
CA GLY A 86 -7.05 -14.75 -17.30
C GLY A 86 -6.92 -15.03 -18.80
N PRO A 87 -5.94 -14.44 -19.50
CA PRO A 87 -5.75 -14.65 -20.93
C PRO A 87 -5.46 -16.13 -21.23
N ALA A 88 -6.37 -16.83 -21.92
CA ALA A 88 -6.32 -18.29 -22.07
C ALA A 88 -5.00 -18.82 -22.64
N ASP A 89 -4.43 -18.15 -23.65
CA ASP A 89 -3.18 -18.58 -24.28
C ASP A 89 -1.99 -18.44 -23.32
N HIS A 90 -1.94 -17.36 -22.54
CA HIS A 90 -0.92 -17.18 -21.51
C HIS A 90 -1.06 -18.27 -20.43
N LEU A 91 -2.26 -18.52 -19.93
CA LEU A 91 -2.50 -19.55 -18.92
C LEU A 91 -2.07 -20.94 -19.39
N LYS A 92 -2.45 -21.32 -20.61
CA LYS A 92 -2.02 -22.59 -21.22
C LYS A 92 -0.50 -22.66 -21.37
N SER A 93 0.16 -21.56 -21.75
CA SER A 93 1.62 -21.51 -21.94
C SER A 93 2.41 -21.79 -20.66
N ILE A 94 1.81 -21.55 -19.48
CA ILE A 94 2.41 -21.79 -18.16
C ILE A 94 1.82 -23.02 -17.46
N GLY A 95 1.03 -23.84 -18.16
CA GLY A 95 0.46 -25.08 -17.62
C GLY A 95 -0.70 -24.90 -16.65
N VAL A 96 -1.44 -23.78 -16.73
CA VAL A 96 -2.64 -23.52 -15.92
C VAL A 96 -3.89 -23.81 -16.74
N ASP A 97 -4.76 -24.67 -16.21
CA ASP A 97 -6.07 -24.96 -16.80
C ASP A 97 -6.96 -23.72 -16.83
N VAL A 98 -7.61 -23.48 -17.96
CA VAL A 98 -8.47 -22.31 -18.14
C VAL A 98 -9.87 -22.58 -17.61
N VAL A 99 -10.23 -21.89 -16.54
CA VAL A 99 -11.60 -21.85 -15.99
C VAL A 99 -12.43 -20.78 -16.73
N HIS A 100 -11.84 -19.61 -16.95
CA HIS A 100 -12.49 -18.51 -17.65
C HIS A 100 -11.44 -17.67 -18.41
N ASP A 101 -11.60 -17.59 -19.73
CA ASP A 101 -10.79 -16.70 -20.55
C ASP A 101 -11.22 -15.24 -20.33
N LEU A 102 -10.34 -14.47 -19.72
CA LEU A 102 -10.56 -13.05 -19.43
C LEU A 102 -9.27 -12.26 -19.69
N PRO A 103 -9.02 -11.84 -20.95
CA PRO A 103 -7.75 -11.21 -21.36
C PRO A 103 -7.38 -9.92 -20.60
N GLY A 104 -8.35 -9.26 -19.97
CA GLY A 104 -8.13 -8.07 -19.17
C GLY A 104 -7.41 -8.32 -17.84
N VAL A 105 -7.40 -9.56 -17.33
CA VAL A 105 -6.75 -9.87 -16.04
C VAL A 105 -5.24 -9.73 -16.15
N GLY A 106 -4.68 -8.81 -15.36
CA GLY A 106 -3.25 -8.48 -15.37
C GLY A 106 -2.87 -7.40 -16.39
N SER A 107 -3.82 -6.98 -17.24
CA SER A 107 -3.64 -5.88 -18.18
C SER A 107 -3.96 -4.52 -17.54
N ASN A 108 -3.64 -3.43 -18.25
CA ASN A 108 -3.97 -2.06 -17.83
C ASN A 108 -3.43 -1.68 -16.42
N LEU A 109 -2.21 -2.14 -16.09
CA LEU A 109 -1.50 -1.65 -14.92
C LEU A 109 -1.17 -0.17 -15.12
N ASN A 110 -1.65 0.66 -14.20
CA ASN A 110 -1.36 2.07 -14.16
C ASN A 110 -0.72 2.40 -12.81
N ASP A 111 0.32 3.22 -12.86
CA ASP A 111 0.98 3.77 -11.68
C ASP A 111 1.36 5.23 -11.94
N HIS A 112 1.64 5.97 -10.89
CA HIS A 112 2.10 7.35 -11.00
C HIS A 112 3.63 7.38 -10.92
N TYR A 113 4.27 7.72 -12.04
CA TYR A 113 5.71 7.95 -12.05
C TYR A 113 6.05 9.20 -11.25
N ALA A 114 7.01 9.08 -10.33
CA ALA A 114 7.52 10.18 -9.54
C ALA A 114 8.98 10.44 -9.88
N THR A 115 9.31 11.69 -10.18
CA THR A 115 10.70 12.16 -10.21
C THR A 115 10.97 12.95 -8.94
N ARG A 116 12.18 12.80 -8.41
CA ARG A 116 12.58 13.49 -7.18
C ARG A 116 13.56 14.60 -7.50
N VAL A 117 13.28 15.77 -6.95
CA VAL A 117 14.19 16.91 -6.96
C VAL A 117 14.46 17.29 -5.52
N SER A 118 15.74 17.26 -5.11
CA SER A 118 16.15 17.56 -3.73
C SER A 118 17.16 18.70 -3.74
N TYR A 119 17.00 19.64 -2.80
CA TYR A 119 17.91 20.77 -2.62
C TYR A 119 18.29 20.88 -1.15
N ARG A 120 19.52 21.36 -0.89
CA ARG A 120 19.94 21.65 0.48
C ARG A 120 19.25 22.93 0.96
N VAL A 121 18.63 22.86 2.12
CA VAL A 121 18.11 24.04 2.81
C VAL A 121 19.23 24.73 3.60
N LYS A 122 19.19 26.06 3.62
CA LYS A 122 20.08 26.91 4.43
C LYS A 122 19.27 27.55 5.55
N ASP A 123 19.86 27.66 6.74
CA ASP A 123 19.29 28.37 7.90
C ASP A 123 17.93 27.81 8.38
N LEU A 124 17.63 26.54 8.07
CA LEU A 124 16.41 25.83 8.47
C LEU A 124 16.75 24.40 8.92
N VAL A 125 15.94 23.87 9.85
CA VAL A 125 16.06 22.49 10.33
C VAL A 125 15.08 21.62 9.55
N SER A 126 15.60 20.60 8.88
CA SER A 126 14.76 19.63 8.14
C SER A 126 14.40 18.40 8.98
N ILE A 127 13.56 17.53 8.43
CA ILE A 127 13.23 16.22 9.02
C ILE A 127 14.50 15.39 9.21
N ASN A 128 15.52 15.56 8.35
CA ASN A 128 16.79 14.83 8.45
C ASN A 128 17.48 15.08 9.79
N GLU A 129 17.46 16.33 10.28
CA GLU A 129 18.02 16.68 11.58
C GLU A 129 17.09 16.36 12.75
N TYR A 130 15.77 16.50 12.58
CA TYR A 130 14.81 16.07 13.61
C TYR A 130 14.88 14.57 13.89
N ALA A 131 15.28 13.77 12.90
CA ALA A 131 15.45 12.33 13.04
C ALA A 131 16.74 11.91 13.76
N ARG A 132 17.54 12.84 14.32
CA ARG A 132 18.88 12.54 14.88
C ARG A 132 19.16 13.19 16.23
N GLY A 133 20.02 12.52 17.01
CA GLY A 133 20.62 13.04 18.24
C GLY A 133 19.61 13.55 19.27
N LEU A 134 19.98 14.63 19.97
CA LEU A 134 19.13 15.24 21.00
C LEU A 134 17.80 15.81 20.45
N ARG A 135 17.77 16.19 19.17
CA ARG A 135 16.53 16.66 18.52
C ARG A 135 15.51 15.53 18.43
N LEU A 136 15.93 14.32 18.04
CA LEU A 136 15.06 13.15 18.03
C LEU A 136 14.51 12.85 19.42
N VAL A 137 15.32 12.95 20.48
CA VAL A 137 14.85 12.76 21.85
C VAL A 137 13.74 13.77 22.20
N GLY A 138 13.91 15.04 21.81
CA GLY A 138 12.88 16.07 21.97
C GLY A 138 11.60 15.77 21.18
N GLU A 139 11.71 15.31 19.94
CA GLU A 139 10.55 14.93 19.12
C GLU A 139 9.83 13.68 19.65
N ILE A 140 10.57 12.71 20.21
CA ILE A 140 10.00 11.56 20.92
C ILE A 140 9.22 12.05 22.15
N ALA A 141 9.77 12.99 22.94
CA ALA A 141 9.08 13.55 24.09
C ALA A 141 7.79 14.28 23.70
N LYS A 142 7.81 15.08 22.61
CA LYS A 142 6.61 15.73 22.06
C LYS A 142 5.56 14.71 21.62
N TRP A 143 5.99 13.64 20.94
CA TRP A 143 5.12 12.57 20.51
C TRP A 143 4.48 11.85 21.71
N LEU A 144 5.24 11.60 22.77
CA LEU A 144 4.77 10.95 23.99
C LEU A 144 3.81 11.82 24.84
N THR A 145 4.06 13.12 24.92
CA THR A 145 3.31 14.01 25.81
C THR A 145 2.11 14.65 25.13
N THR A 146 2.30 15.19 23.93
CA THR A 146 1.27 15.96 23.20
C THR A 146 0.71 15.23 21.98
N GLY A 147 1.33 14.14 21.55
CA GLY A 147 0.94 13.45 20.32
C GLY A 147 1.29 14.21 19.04
N ASN A 148 2.21 15.17 19.14
CA ASN A 148 2.72 15.99 18.03
C ASN A 148 4.22 15.76 17.81
N GLY A 149 4.81 16.49 16.87
CA GLY A 149 6.24 16.43 16.55
C GLY A 149 6.54 15.61 15.29
N ALA A 150 7.82 15.56 14.93
CA ALA A 150 8.31 15.04 13.66
C ALA A 150 7.97 13.56 13.42
N LEU A 151 7.80 12.77 14.49
CA LEU A 151 7.35 11.36 14.40
C LEU A 151 5.92 11.22 13.87
N THR A 152 5.18 12.32 13.75
CA THR A 152 3.82 12.34 13.23
C THR A 152 3.71 12.88 11.81
N PHE A 153 4.84 13.30 11.23
CA PHE A 153 4.88 13.83 9.87
C PHE A 153 4.66 12.73 8.85
N GLY A 154 4.00 13.10 7.76
CA GLY A 154 3.83 12.24 6.60
C GLY A 154 5.01 12.26 5.66
N VAL A 155 4.90 11.44 4.63
CA VAL A 155 5.84 11.46 3.51
C VAL A 155 5.86 12.81 2.82
N SER A 156 4.71 13.51 2.77
CA SER A 156 4.56 14.87 2.22
C SER A 156 3.90 15.79 3.25
N SER A 157 4.39 17.02 3.34
CA SER A 157 3.83 18.07 4.21
C SER A 157 2.85 18.97 3.45
N ALA A 158 3.14 19.23 2.18
CA ALA A 158 2.29 20.03 1.30
C ALA A 158 2.24 19.43 -0.10
N GLN A 159 1.13 19.67 -0.78
CA GLN A 159 0.92 19.17 -2.13
C GLN A 159 0.22 20.19 -3.02
N VAL A 160 0.55 20.15 -4.30
CA VAL A 160 -0.09 20.93 -5.36
C VAL A 160 -0.53 19.98 -6.45
N PHE A 161 -1.77 20.12 -6.90
CA PHE A 161 -2.26 19.51 -8.12
C PHE A 161 -2.28 20.59 -9.19
N ALA A 162 -1.61 20.34 -10.31
CA ALA A 162 -1.44 21.30 -11.39
C ALA A 162 -1.72 20.64 -12.75
N ARG A 163 -2.04 21.49 -13.72
CA ARG A 163 -2.12 21.12 -15.13
C ARG A 163 -0.75 21.37 -15.75
N SER A 164 -0.20 20.41 -16.48
CA SER A 164 1.06 20.55 -17.23
C SER A 164 0.94 21.54 -18.39
N ARG A 165 -0.28 21.71 -18.92
CA ARG A 165 -0.61 22.62 -20.01
C ARG A 165 -2.08 23.08 -19.96
N GLU A 166 -2.37 24.14 -20.71
CA GLU A 166 -3.73 24.64 -20.90
C GLU A 166 -4.62 23.63 -21.63
N GLY A 167 -5.94 23.67 -21.37
CA GLY A 167 -6.94 22.86 -22.06
C GLY A 167 -7.16 21.44 -21.51
N LEU A 168 -6.44 21.02 -20.47
CA LEU A 168 -6.71 19.74 -19.80
C LEU A 168 -8.06 19.75 -19.07
N ALA A 169 -8.68 18.59 -18.85
CA ALA A 169 -9.95 18.47 -18.10
C ALA A 169 -9.73 18.45 -16.58
N SER A 170 -8.67 17.77 -16.11
CA SER A 170 -8.22 17.75 -14.71
C SER A 170 -6.71 17.99 -14.57
N PRO A 171 -6.20 18.28 -13.36
CA PRO A 171 -4.78 18.22 -13.08
C PRO A 171 -4.18 16.85 -13.43
N ASP A 172 -3.01 16.86 -14.06
CA ASP A 172 -2.23 15.69 -14.47
C ASP A 172 -0.86 15.61 -13.78
N ILE A 173 -0.49 16.65 -13.02
CA ILE A 173 0.73 16.68 -12.21
C ILE A 173 0.37 16.83 -10.73
N GLN A 174 1.03 16.02 -9.89
CA GLN A 174 1.04 16.20 -8.43
C GLN A 174 2.47 16.53 -7.99
N LEU A 175 2.64 17.70 -7.38
CA LEU A 175 3.88 18.11 -6.73
C LEU A 175 3.75 17.84 -5.23
N LEU A 176 4.70 17.09 -4.68
CA LEU A 176 4.76 16.74 -3.27
C LEU A 176 5.98 17.43 -2.64
N PHE A 177 5.75 18.13 -1.54
CA PHE A 177 6.78 18.88 -0.83
C PHE A 177 7.00 18.30 0.56
N SER A 178 8.26 18.01 0.83
CA SER A 178 8.70 17.44 2.10
C SER A 178 10.01 18.13 2.49
N PRO A 179 10.14 18.63 3.72
CA PRO A 179 11.42 19.14 4.23
C PRO A 179 12.32 17.94 4.60
N ALA A 180 12.65 17.09 3.62
CA ALA A 180 13.38 15.84 3.81
C ALA A 180 14.20 15.39 2.58
N SER A 181 15.47 15.11 2.88
CA SER A 181 16.46 14.32 2.12
C SER A 181 16.27 12.80 2.20
N TYR A 182 16.56 12.02 1.16
CA TYR A 182 16.75 10.56 1.27
C TYR A 182 17.93 10.17 0.40
N SER A 183 18.68 9.16 0.83
CA SER A 183 19.78 8.56 0.10
C SER A 183 19.34 8.11 -1.29
N GLU A 184 20.21 8.33 -2.28
CA GLU A 184 20.02 7.82 -3.64
C GLU A 184 20.20 6.30 -3.75
N HIS A 185 20.93 5.70 -2.79
CA HIS A 185 21.32 4.29 -2.86
C HIS A 185 20.51 3.37 -1.95
N VAL A 186 19.89 3.92 -0.90
CA VAL A 186 19.18 3.13 0.11
C VAL A 186 17.76 3.63 0.26
N PHE A 187 16.82 2.80 -0.17
CA PHE A 187 15.39 3.11 -0.08
C PHE A 187 14.99 3.43 1.36
N GLY A 188 14.32 4.58 1.54
CA GLY A 188 13.79 5.03 2.84
C GLY A 188 14.82 5.58 3.83
N LYS A 189 16.13 5.53 3.55
CA LYS A 189 17.14 6.13 4.43
C LYS A 189 17.20 7.64 4.22
N LEU A 190 16.99 8.43 5.29
CA LEU A 190 17.17 9.88 5.25
C LEU A 190 18.63 10.24 4.95
N ASP A 191 18.85 11.36 4.25
CA ASP A 191 20.19 11.90 4.02
C ASP A 191 20.82 12.36 5.35
N ASP A 192 22.14 12.40 5.40
CA ASP A 192 22.94 12.85 6.54
C ASP A 192 23.07 14.38 6.59
N LYS A 193 22.82 15.06 5.47
CA LYS A 193 22.83 16.53 5.36
C LYS A 193 21.43 17.11 5.52
N PRO A 194 21.30 18.41 5.90
CA PRO A 194 20.03 19.12 5.85
C PRO A 194 19.45 19.10 4.43
N GLY A 195 18.14 18.96 4.31
CA GLY A 195 17.50 18.81 3.00
C GLY A 195 15.99 18.91 2.99
#